data_AF-A0A964RMR2-F1
#
_entry.id   AF-A0A964RMR2-F1
#
_cell.length_a   1.000
_cell.length_b   1.000
_cell.length_c   1.000
_cell.angle_alpha   90.00
_cell.angle_beta   90.00
_cell.angle_gamma   90.00
#
_symmetry.space_group_name_H-M   'P 1'
#
loop_
_entity.id
_entity.type
_entity.pdbx_description
1 polymer ?
#
loop_
_entity_poly.entity_id
_entity_poly.type
_entity_poly.pdbx_seq_one_letter_code
_entity_poly.pdbx_strand_id
1 'polypeptide(L)' 'MEKINEQNNLYEQFLKYSYTDFMELFKKAKTKEEVDFYIDLSELVLKREQERGIGKN' A
#
# COMPACT_ATOMS: atom_id res chain seq x y z
N MET A 1 4.51 24.73 13.29
CA MET A 1 4.92 23.73 12.29
C MET A 1 4.84 22.38 12.96
N GLU A 2 3.88 21.57 12.54
CA GLU A 2 3.69 20.22 13.06
C GLU A 2 4.93 19.38 12.71
N LYS A 3 5.52 18.73 13.73
CA LYS A 3 6.62 17.80 13.52
C LYS A 3 6.06 16.59 12.78
N ILE A 4 6.22 16.54 11.46
CA ILE A 4 5.98 15.32 10.69
C ILE A 4 7.02 14.32 11.21
N ASN A 5 6.58 13.45 12.11
CA ASN A 5 7.41 12.41 12.69
C ASN A 5 7.79 11.49 11.54
N GLU A 6 9.04 11.57 11.07
CA GLU A 6 9.57 10.84 9.90
C GLU A 6 9.38 9.32 9.98
N GLN A 7 9.01 8.80 11.16
CA GLN A 7 8.70 7.39 11.42
C GLN A 7 7.26 6.96 11.05
N ASN A 8 6.38 7.87 10.64
CA ASN A 8 4.95 7.61 10.44
C ASN A 8 4.45 7.92 9.02
N ASN A 9 5.26 7.73 7.98
CA ASN A 9 4.72 7.81 6.63
C ASN A 9 3.74 6.65 6.42
N LEU A 10 2.46 6.96 6.23
CA LEU A 10 1.39 6.01 5.94
C LEU A 10 1.81 5.04 4.82
N TYR A 11 2.47 5.58 3.78
CA TYR A 11 2.98 4.81 2.66
C TYR A 11 4.01 3.75 3.09
N GLU A 12 4.95 4.10 3.98
CA GLU A 12 5.94 3.14 4.48
C GLU A 12 5.35 2.07 5.39
N GLN A 13 4.27 2.40 6.10
CA GLN A 13 3.51 1.41 6.86
C GLN A 13 2.79 0.45 5.91
N PHE A 14 2.21 0.95 4.83
CA PHE A 14 1.55 0.14 3.81
C PHE A 14 2.51 -0.79 3.05
N LEU A 15 3.76 -0.39 2.83
CA LEU A 15 4.78 -1.26 2.22
C LEU A 15 5.15 -2.49 3.05
N LYS A 16 4.82 -2.51 4.34
CA LYS A 16 5.06 -3.68 5.21
C LYS A 16 3.98 -4.75 5.07
N TYR A 17 2.82 -4.39 4.50
CA TYR A 17 1.72 -5.31 4.28
C TYR A 17 1.97 -6.15 3.04
N SER A 18 1.71 -7.45 3.16
CA SER A 18 1.70 -8.36 2.02
C SER A 18 0.42 -8.22 1.22
N TYR A 19 0.43 -8.71 -0.02
CA TYR A 19 -0.78 -8.78 -0.85
C TYR A 19 -1.92 -9.53 -0.15
N THR A 20 -1.61 -10.57 0.64
CA THR A 20 -2.59 -11.31 1.44
C THR A 20 -3.23 -10.44 2.52
N ASP A 21 -2.46 -9.55 3.14
CA ASP A 21 -2.99 -8.64 4.15
C ASP A 21 -3.93 -7.59 3.52
N PHE A 22 -3.59 -7.06 2.35
CA PHE A 22 -4.51 -6.21 1.58
C PHE A 22 -5.81 -6.96 1.24
N MET A 23 -5.71 -8.25 0.88
CA MET A 23 -6.84 -9.17 0.68
C MET A 23 -7.77 -9.28 1.90
N GLU A 24 -7.22 -9.30 3.12
CA GLU A 24 -8.03 -9.27 4.33
C GLU A 24 -8.66 -7.90 4.59
N LEU A 25 -7.94 -6.82 4.30
CA LEU A 25 -8.45 -5.45 4.43
C LEU A 25 -9.62 -5.20 3.47
N PHE A 26 -9.55 -5.69 2.22
CA PHE A 26 -10.66 -5.67 1.28
C PHE A 26 -11.91 -6.37 1.81
N LYS A 27 -11.75 -7.53 2.43
CA LYS A 27 -12.86 -8.30 2.98
C LYS A 27 -13.50 -7.64 4.21
N LYS A 28 -12.73 -6.81 4.93
CA LYS A 28 -13.17 -6.08 6.12
C LYS A 28 -13.71 -4.68 5.79
N ALA A 29 -13.39 -4.14 4.63
CA ALA A 29 -13.90 -2.86 4.14
C ALA A 29 -15.42 -2.89 4.02
N LYS A 30 -16.06 -1.81 4.45
CA LYS A 30 -17.53 -1.69 4.52
C LYS A 30 -18.09 -0.90 3.36
N THR A 31 -17.30 0.00 2.78
CA THR A 31 -17.72 0.84 1.66
C THR A 31 -16.92 0.51 0.41
N LYS A 32 -17.53 0.82 -0.74
CA LYS A 32 -16.84 0.69 -2.02
C LYS A 32 -15.60 1.58 -2.10
N GLU A 33 -15.65 2.77 -1.50
CA GLU A 33 -14.51 3.70 -1.47
C GLU A 33 -13.34 3.15 -0.67
N GLU A 34 -13.60 2.46 0.45
CA GLU A 34 -12.54 1.78 1.22
C GLU A 34 -11.94 0.62 0.41
N VAL A 35 -12.78 -0.15 -0.28
CA VAL A 35 -12.31 -1.22 -1.17
C VAL A 35 -11.44 -0.63 -2.29
N ASP A 36 -11.93 0.36 -3.02
CA ASP A 36 -11.21 0.97 -4.14
C ASP A 36 -9.88 1.59 -3.66
N PHE A 37 -9.86 2.23 -2.48
CA PHE A 37 -8.63 2.77 -1.87
C PHE A 37 -7.55 1.69 -1.65
N TYR A 38 -7.91 0.54 -1.09
CA TYR A 38 -6.95 -0.55 -0.89
C TYR A 38 -6.48 -1.16 -2.22
N ILE A 39 -7.30 -1.11 -3.30
CA ILE A 39 -6.97 -1.67 -4.63
C ILE A 39 -5.88 -0.79 -5.23
N ASP A 40 -6.11 0.52 -5.28
CA ASP A 40 -5.15 1.50 -5.79
C ASP A 40 -3.81 1.41 -5.04
N LEU A 41 -3.86 1.21 -3.72
CA LEU A 41 -2.67 1.00 -2.89
C LEU A 41 -1.91 -0.28 -3.26
N SER A 42 -2.62 -1.38 -3.47
CA SER A 42 -2.02 -2.65 -3.87
C SER A 42 -1.38 -2.59 -5.26
N GLU A 43 -2.01 -1.89 -6.20
CA GLU A 43 -1.49 -1.64 -7.54
C GLU A 43 -0.23 -0.77 -7.51
N LEU A 44 -0.20 0.26 -6.66
CA LEU A 44 0.96 1.13 -6.47
C LEU A 44 2.17 0.34 -5.93
N VAL A 45 1.95 -0.54 -4.95
CA VAL A 45 3.00 -1.42 -4.42
C VAL A 45 3.50 -2.39 -5.50
N LEU A 46 2.59 -3.01 -6.25
CA LEU A 46 2.93 -3.92 -7.33
C LEU A 46 3.78 -3.24 -8.41
N LYS A 47 3.38 -2.05 -8.85
CA LYS A 47 4.11 -1.26 -9.85
C LYS A 47 5.51 -0.92 -9.39
N ARG A 48 5.68 -0.52 -8.12
CA ARG A 48 6.99 -0.28 -7.52
C ARG A 48 7.86 -1.53 -7.52
N GLU A 49 7.33 -2.69 -7.13
CA GLU A 49 8.09 -3.94 -7.11
C GLU A 49 8.50 -4.37 -8.53
N GLN A 50 7.63 -4.14 -9.52
CA GLN A 50 7.96 -4.34 -10.94
C GLN A 50 9.09 -3.40 -11.38
N GLU A 51 9.03 -2.10 -11.06
CA GLU A 51 10.09 -1.14 -11.37
C GLU A 51 11.44 -1.50 -10.69
N ARG A 52 11.40 -1.99 -9.43
CA ARG A 52 12.59 -2.50 -8.72
C ARG A 52 13.15 -3.77 -9.36
N GLY A 53 12.29 -4.64 -9.91
CA GLY A 53 12.67 -5.87 -10.60
C GLY A 53 13.23 -5.63 -12.01
N ILE A 54 12.72 -4.61 -12.72
CA ILE A 54 13.12 -4.28 -14.09
C ILE A 54 14.49 -3.58 -14.12
N GLY A 55 14.91 -2.90 -13.05
CA GLY A 55 16.24 -2.28 -12.93
C GLY A 55 17.40 -3.24 -12.61
N LYS A 56 17.17 -4.56 -12.62
CA LYS A 56 18.18 -5.59 -12.28
C LYS A 56 18.82 -6.31 -13.47
N ASN A 57 18.54 -5.90 -14.71
CA ASN A 57 19.17 -6.45 -15.92
C ASN A 57 20.05 -5.42 -16.63
#